data_AF-A0A7I4XU11-F1
#
_entry.id   AF-A0A7I4XU11-F1
#
_cell.length_a   1.000
_cell.length_b   1.000
_cell.length_c   1.000
_cell.angle_alpha   90.00
_cell.angle_beta   90.00
_cell.angle_gamma   90.00
#
_symmetry.space_group_name_H-M   'P 1'
#
loop_
_entity.id
_entity.type
_entity.pdbx_description
1 polymer ?
#
loop_
_entity_poly.entity_id
_entity_poly.type
_entity_poly.pdbx_seq_one_letter_code
_entity_poly.pdbx_strand_id
1 'polypeptide(L)'
;MKFRKRSPKTSISWDNFAFLASKWEDSVIDNIDEEYNWLIEHLHDSATEAESLQVAKRRLSSETLELIRQRGIARAAGNYQQTSELAKLGREAIKGRSERRAAVMDEAAEARKSIRKVRRSFANYKTKMTSLRRPDGTVTASRGQWRWQDEYIALSVLPSEIRRAITSIKNCTAPGPDRMKPEHLKSIPPVIIKTLARLFTWYLSECKVPTSWGTSKTVLLYKKGDPDDIGNYRPICLLSVICRPFTRVILNRIGRILDEGQPCEQAGFRRGFSTIDHIHTLTRLIEVSREYKMPLCLTFIDLKKAFDTVETEAAIEALGNQGVPTQYIRMLRELYDSFTTRISPFFKEVIVNVKRGVRQGDTISPKLSSAALEDIMRHLEWEELGVKVDGRFLHHLRFAEHRAGGTNAGRV
;
A
#
# COMPACT_ATOMS: atom_id res chain seq x y z
N MET A 1 17.06 -12.29 -16.14
CA MET A 1 16.53 -10.90 -16.08
C MET A 1 15.00 -10.95 -16.05
N LYS A 2 14.35 -10.78 -14.88
CA LYS A 2 12.88 -10.84 -14.78
C LYS A 2 12.27 -9.55 -15.37
N PHE A 3 11.63 -9.66 -16.53
CA PHE A 3 10.98 -8.55 -17.23
C PHE A 3 9.84 -7.95 -16.39
N ARG A 4 9.98 -6.69 -15.98
CA ARG A 4 8.86 -5.89 -15.48
C ARG A 4 8.07 -5.40 -16.69
N LYS A 5 6.99 -6.11 -17.06
CA LYS A 5 6.07 -5.70 -18.13
C LYS A 5 5.56 -4.28 -17.83
N ARG A 6 5.86 -3.31 -18.69
CA ARG A 6 5.16 -2.01 -18.69
C ARG A 6 3.81 -2.21 -19.38
N SER A 7 2.73 -2.07 -18.63
CA SER A 7 1.37 -2.01 -19.17
C SER A 7 1.26 -0.84 -20.17
N PRO A 8 0.45 -0.94 -21.24
CA PRO A 8 0.03 0.23 -22.03
C PRO A 8 -0.47 1.34 -21.10
N LYS A 9 -0.15 2.61 -21.38
CA LYS A 9 -0.88 3.72 -20.75
C LYS A 9 -2.32 3.66 -21.27
N THR A 10 -3.28 3.47 -20.39
CA THR A 10 -4.70 3.64 -20.68
C THR A 10 -4.95 5.14 -20.90
N SER A 11 -5.35 5.55 -22.11
CA SER A 11 -5.91 6.88 -22.34
C SER A 11 -7.42 6.75 -22.17
N ILE A 12 -7.92 7.16 -21.02
CA ILE A 12 -9.35 7.26 -20.76
C ILE A 12 -9.82 8.61 -21.34
N SER A 13 -10.91 8.61 -22.11
CA SER A 13 -11.58 9.84 -22.54
C SER A 13 -12.34 10.38 -21.33
N TRP A 14 -12.03 11.59 -20.89
CA TRP A 14 -12.61 12.19 -19.70
C TRP A 14 -13.50 13.40 -20.02
N ASP A 15 -13.77 13.65 -21.30
CA ASP A 15 -14.53 14.81 -21.77
C ASP A 15 -15.98 14.76 -21.27
N ASN A 16 -16.57 13.56 -21.21
CA ASN A 16 -17.87 13.31 -20.58
C ASN A 16 -17.85 13.65 -19.08
N PHE A 17 -16.74 13.38 -18.39
CA PHE A 17 -16.60 13.70 -16.97
C PHE A 17 -16.52 15.21 -16.74
N ALA A 18 -15.84 15.97 -17.61
CA ALA A 18 -15.73 17.42 -17.46
C ALA A 18 -17.09 18.13 -17.55
N PHE A 19 -17.95 17.68 -18.48
CA PHE A 19 -19.33 18.18 -18.64
C PHE A 19 -20.24 17.82 -17.46
N LEU A 20 -20.04 16.65 -16.85
CA LEU A 20 -20.82 16.22 -15.70
C LEU A 20 -20.32 16.80 -14.38
N ALA A 21 -19.01 17.01 -14.25
CA ALA A 21 -18.42 17.70 -13.10
C ALA A 21 -18.89 19.15 -12.98
N SER A 22 -19.15 19.84 -14.10
CA SER A 22 -19.81 21.16 -14.06
C SER A 22 -21.25 21.08 -13.56
N LYS A 23 -22.00 20.02 -13.89
CA LYS A 23 -23.33 19.78 -13.29
C LYS A 23 -23.26 19.38 -11.81
N TRP A 24 -22.11 18.87 -11.38
CA TRP A 24 -21.84 18.38 -10.03
C TRP A 24 -21.51 19.51 -9.03
N GLU A 25 -21.14 20.70 -9.52
CA GLU A 25 -21.02 21.92 -8.70
C GLU A 25 -22.40 22.54 -8.40
N ASP A 26 -23.42 22.24 -9.22
CA ASP A 26 -24.77 22.81 -9.11
C ASP A 26 -25.78 21.93 -8.35
N SER A 27 -25.44 20.66 -8.08
CA SER A 27 -26.30 19.71 -7.35
C SER A 27 -25.85 19.54 -5.90
N VAL A 28 -26.65 20.00 -4.94
CA VAL A 28 -26.47 19.66 -3.52
C VAL A 28 -27.03 18.27 -3.29
N ILE A 29 -26.15 17.28 -3.15
CA ILE A 29 -26.53 15.92 -2.72
C ILE A 29 -26.16 15.82 -1.23
N ASP A 30 -27.15 15.85 -0.35
CA ASP A 30 -26.94 15.79 1.11
C ASP A 30 -26.65 14.37 1.63
N ASN A 31 -26.57 13.38 0.74
CA ASN A 31 -26.37 11.98 1.07
C ASN A 31 -25.01 11.46 0.56
N ILE A 32 -24.11 11.12 1.50
CA ILE A 32 -22.76 10.60 1.23
C ILE A 32 -22.77 9.35 0.35
N ASP A 33 -23.76 8.46 0.54
CA ASP A 33 -23.85 7.22 -0.22
C ASP A 33 -24.30 7.47 -1.67
N GLU A 34 -25.28 8.35 -1.87
CA GLU A 34 -25.74 8.73 -3.22
C GLU A 34 -24.62 9.41 -4.00
N GLU A 35 -23.91 10.37 -3.38
CA GLU A 35 -22.82 11.07 -4.04
C GLU A 35 -21.65 10.12 -4.37
N TYR A 36 -21.37 9.15 -3.48
CA TYR A 36 -20.35 8.13 -3.74
C TYR A 36 -20.75 7.14 -4.83
N ASN A 37 -21.98 6.63 -4.82
CA ASN A 37 -22.46 5.70 -5.82
C ASN A 37 -22.46 6.34 -7.21
N TRP A 38 -22.93 7.59 -7.29
CA TRP A 38 -22.86 8.39 -8.51
C TRP A 38 -21.42 8.51 -9.03
N LEU A 39 -20.46 8.87 -8.17
CA LEU A 39 -19.04 8.92 -8.55
C LEU A 39 -18.54 7.58 -9.11
N ILE A 40 -18.88 6.46 -8.47
CA ILE A 40 -18.41 5.12 -8.88
C ILE A 40 -19.00 4.70 -10.21
N GLU A 41 -20.29 4.90 -10.44
CA GLU A 41 -20.95 4.62 -11.72
C GLU A 41 -20.27 5.37 -12.87
N HIS A 42 -20.00 6.67 -12.68
CA HIS A 42 -19.35 7.51 -13.69
C HIS A 42 -17.89 7.09 -13.96
N LEU A 43 -17.17 6.69 -12.91
CA LEU A 43 -15.83 6.13 -13.05
C LEU A 43 -15.84 4.80 -13.82
N HIS A 44 -16.89 3.98 -13.66
CA HIS A 44 -17.10 2.75 -14.41
C HIS A 44 -17.40 3.01 -15.88
N ASP A 45 -18.29 3.94 -16.19
CA ASP A 45 -18.64 4.29 -17.56
C ASP A 45 -17.42 4.81 -18.32
N SER A 46 -16.66 5.72 -17.69
CA SER A 46 -15.42 6.27 -18.24
C SER A 46 -14.37 5.17 -18.48
N ALA A 47 -14.22 4.23 -17.54
CA ALA A 47 -13.28 3.12 -17.68
C ALA A 47 -13.70 2.13 -18.79
N THR A 48 -14.99 1.85 -18.91
CA THR A 48 -15.55 0.94 -19.93
C THR A 48 -15.38 1.53 -21.33
N GLU A 49 -15.65 2.83 -21.49
CA GLU A 49 -15.42 3.56 -22.74
C GLU A 49 -13.94 3.49 -23.15
N ALA A 50 -13.01 3.66 -22.20
CA ALA A 50 -11.58 3.56 -22.45
C ALA A 50 -11.09 2.15 -22.81
N GLU A 51 -11.66 1.11 -22.19
CA GLU A 51 -11.35 -0.28 -22.53
C GLU A 51 -11.90 -0.64 -23.93
N SER A 52 -13.07 -0.14 -24.31
CA SER A 52 -13.63 -0.30 -25.66
C SER A 52 -12.74 0.32 -26.74
N LEU A 53 -12.16 1.50 -26.47
CA LEU A 53 -11.21 2.18 -27.35
C LEU A 53 -9.84 1.46 -27.44
N GLN A 54 -9.45 0.68 -26.43
CA GLN A 54 -8.24 -0.16 -26.49
C GLN A 54 -8.41 -1.37 -27.41
N VAL A 55 -9.61 -1.92 -27.53
CA VAL A 55 -9.89 -3.04 -28.44
C VAL A 55 -9.63 -2.64 -29.90
N ALA A 56 -9.80 -1.36 -30.24
CA ALA A 56 -9.52 -0.80 -31.57
C ALA A 56 -8.03 -0.59 -31.90
N LYS A 57 -7.10 -0.71 -30.92
CA LYS A 57 -5.64 -0.56 -31.15
C LYS A 57 -4.86 -1.83 -30.80
N ARG A 58 -5.13 -2.94 -31.50
CA ARG A 58 -4.33 -4.17 -31.37
C ARG A 58 -2.94 -3.97 -32.01
N ARG A 59 -1.89 -4.25 -31.22
CA ARG A 59 -0.46 -3.96 -31.44
C ARG A 59 0.31 -4.98 -32.30
N LEU A 60 -0.40 -5.72 -33.14
CA LEU A 60 0.13 -6.74 -34.03
C LEU A 60 -0.29 -6.36 -35.45
N SER A 61 0.60 -6.46 -36.44
CA SER A 61 0.19 -6.26 -37.83
C SER A 61 -0.92 -7.25 -38.17
N SER A 62 -1.82 -6.87 -39.08
CA SER A 62 -2.88 -7.74 -39.60
C SER A 62 -2.32 -9.11 -40.00
N GLU A 63 -1.16 -9.13 -40.66
CA GLU A 63 -0.42 -10.34 -41.03
C GLU A 63 0.00 -11.20 -39.82
N THR A 64 0.49 -10.59 -38.74
CA THR A 64 0.93 -11.34 -37.55
C THR A 64 -0.27 -11.95 -36.81
N LEU A 65 -1.40 -11.25 -36.81
CA LEU A 65 -2.65 -11.77 -36.25
C LEU A 65 -3.19 -12.93 -37.08
N GLU A 66 -3.09 -12.85 -38.40
CA GLU A 66 -3.53 -13.91 -39.30
C GLU A 66 -2.66 -15.17 -39.15
N LEU A 67 -1.34 -15.02 -39.00
CA LEU A 67 -0.45 -16.15 -38.69
C LEU A 67 -0.79 -16.82 -37.34
N ILE A 68 -1.18 -16.04 -36.32
CA ILE A 68 -1.62 -16.59 -35.02
C ILE A 68 -2.96 -17.33 -35.17
N ARG A 69 -3.88 -16.80 -35.98
CA ARG A 69 -5.18 -17.40 -36.27
C ARG A 69 -5.03 -18.72 -37.02
N GLN A 70 -4.26 -18.74 -38.11
CA GLN A 70 -3.97 -19.93 -38.91
C GLN A 70 -3.28 -21.01 -38.07
N ARG A 71 -2.37 -20.62 -37.15
CA ARG A 71 -1.74 -21.57 -36.23
C ARG A 71 -2.76 -22.21 -35.28
N GLY A 72 -3.76 -21.45 -34.83
CA GLY A 72 -4.86 -21.98 -34.01
C GLY A 72 -5.69 -23.03 -34.76
N ILE A 73 -5.99 -22.75 -36.03
CA ILE A 73 -6.72 -23.66 -36.93
C ILE A 73 -5.92 -24.94 -37.19
N ALA A 74 -4.64 -24.82 -37.56
CA ALA A 74 -3.76 -25.98 -37.80
C ALA A 74 -3.60 -26.87 -36.56
N ARG A 75 -3.57 -26.27 -35.37
CA ARG A 75 -3.49 -27.00 -34.10
C ARG A 75 -4.79 -27.74 -33.77
N ALA A 76 -5.94 -27.14 -34.06
CA ALA A 76 -7.24 -27.79 -33.88
C ALA A 76 -7.44 -28.95 -34.88
N ALA A 77 -6.84 -28.86 -36.07
CA ALA A 77 -6.86 -29.91 -37.09
C ALA A 77 -5.82 -31.02 -36.88
N GLY A 78 -5.03 -31.00 -35.80
CA GLY A 78 -3.99 -32.00 -35.53
C GLY A 78 -2.79 -31.97 -36.48
N ASN A 79 -2.63 -30.91 -37.29
CA ASN A 79 -1.56 -30.81 -38.28
C ASN A 79 -0.29 -30.22 -37.65
N TYR A 80 0.56 -31.10 -37.10
CA TYR A 80 1.77 -30.72 -36.36
C TYR A 80 2.81 -30.00 -37.24
N GLN A 81 2.94 -30.38 -38.51
CA GLN A 81 3.93 -29.79 -39.43
C GLN A 81 3.58 -28.33 -39.74
N GLN A 82 2.34 -28.05 -40.13
CA GLN A 82 1.84 -26.69 -40.36
C GLN A 82 1.88 -25.83 -39.09
N THR A 83 1.59 -26.41 -37.92
CA THR A 83 1.66 -25.69 -36.64
C THR A 83 3.09 -25.21 -36.34
N SER A 84 4.10 -26.01 -36.68
CA SER A 84 5.52 -25.69 -36.48
C SER A 84 6.01 -24.58 -37.41
N GLU A 85 5.62 -24.64 -38.69
CA GLU A 85 5.98 -23.64 -39.70
C GLU A 85 5.37 -22.27 -39.38
N LEU A 86 4.07 -22.23 -39.06
CA LEU A 86 3.38 -20.99 -38.65
C LEU A 86 3.96 -20.42 -37.33
N ALA A 87 4.46 -21.29 -36.44
CA ALA A 87 5.18 -20.83 -35.26
C ALA A 87 6.56 -20.23 -35.59
N LYS A 88 7.26 -20.73 -36.61
CA LYS A 88 8.54 -20.18 -37.08
C LYS A 88 8.36 -18.79 -37.71
N LEU A 89 7.40 -18.67 -38.63
CA LEU A 89 7.06 -17.40 -39.29
C LEU A 89 6.57 -16.34 -38.28
N GLY A 90 5.74 -16.74 -37.31
CA GLY A 90 5.32 -15.86 -36.22
C GLY A 90 6.48 -15.37 -35.35
N ARG A 91 7.52 -16.18 -35.13
CA ARG A 91 8.73 -15.77 -34.37
C ARG A 91 9.60 -14.81 -35.16
N GLU A 92 9.75 -15.00 -36.47
CA GLU A 92 10.53 -14.13 -37.35
C GLU A 92 9.90 -12.73 -37.48
N ALA A 93 8.57 -12.67 -37.66
CA ALA A 93 7.82 -11.41 -37.66
C ALA A 93 7.96 -10.61 -36.35
N ILE A 94 8.16 -11.31 -35.23
CA ILE A 94 8.41 -10.69 -33.91
C ILE A 94 9.89 -10.30 -33.74
N LYS A 95 10.84 -11.01 -34.37
CA LYS A 95 12.29 -10.78 -34.24
C LYS A 95 12.74 -9.47 -34.86
N GLY A 96 12.26 -9.10 -36.05
CA GLY A 96 12.60 -7.82 -36.70
C GLY A 96 12.19 -6.59 -35.88
N ARG A 97 11.24 -6.73 -34.96
CA ARG A 97 10.86 -5.68 -34.00
C ARG A 97 11.86 -5.52 -32.85
N SER A 98 12.56 -6.59 -32.45
CA SER A 98 13.58 -6.54 -31.41
C SER A 98 14.77 -5.69 -31.84
N GLU A 99 15.18 -5.82 -33.11
CA GLU A 99 16.29 -5.08 -33.72
C GLU A 99 15.95 -3.59 -33.87
N ARG A 100 14.75 -3.25 -34.34
CA ARG A 100 14.26 -1.84 -34.37
C ARG A 100 14.18 -1.21 -32.97
N ARG A 101 13.88 -2.00 -31.93
CA ARG A 101 13.84 -1.52 -30.55
C ARG A 101 15.23 -1.26 -29.96
N ALA A 102 16.23 -2.01 -30.38
CA ALA A 102 17.62 -1.80 -29.99
C ALA A 102 18.12 -0.47 -30.58
N ALA A 103 17.88 -0.22 -31.87
CA ALA A 103 18.24 1.03 -32.54
C ALA A 103 17.64 2.28 -31.85
N VAL A 104 16.35 2.25 -31.49
CA VAL A 104 15.69 3.37 -30.78
C VAL A 104 16.22 3.55 -29.35
N MET A 105 16.71 2.49 -28.70
CA MET A 105 17.31 2.56 -27.37
C MET A 105 18.73 3.13 -27.40
N ASP A 106 19.48 2.83 -28.47
CA ASP A 106 20.82 3.39 -28.71
C ASP A 106 20.74 4.89 -29.06
N GLU A 107 19.80 5.28 -29.93
CA GLU A 107 19.52 6.69 -30.26
C GLU A 107 19.13 7.51 -29.00
N ALA A 108 18.34 6.94 -28.10
CA ALA A 108 17.96 7.57 -26.82
C ALA A 108 19.13 7.63 -25.81
N ALA A 109 20.11 6.73 -25.93
CA ALA A 109 21.31 6.72 -25.08
C ALA A 109 22.31 7.81 -25.51
N GLU A 110 22.48 8.01 -26.82
CA GLU A 110 23.28 9.11 -27.38
C GLU A 110 22.71 10.49 -27.02
N ALA A 111 21.37 10.61 -26.95
CA ALA A 111 20.67 11.84 -26.56
C ALA A 111 20.79 12.23 -25.05
N ARG A 112 21.66 11.58 -24.26
CA ARG A 112 21.94 11.86 -22.83
C ARG A 112 20.72 11.92 -21.87
N LYS A 113 19.55 11.38 -22.23
CA LYS A 113 18.32 11.37 -21.38
C LYS A 113 18.19 10.14 -20.47
N SER A 114 19.29 9.72 -19.83
CA SER A 114 19.27 8.54 -18.94
C SER A 114 18.90 8.89 -17.50
N ILE A 115 17.72 8.45 -17.05
CA ILE A 115 17.23 8.45 -15.65
C ILE A 115 18.26 7.89 -14.65
N ARG A 116 19.17 7.02 -15.11
CA ARG A 116 20.24 6.43 -14.28
C ARG A 116 21.30 7.46 -13.86
N LYS A 117 21.56 8.50 -14.68
CA LYS A 117 22.53 9.55 -14.33
C LYS A 117 21.92 10.62 -13.43
N VAL A 118 20.63 10.95 -13.59
CA VAL A 118 19.88 11.83 -12.68
C VAL A 118 19.81 11.24 -11.26
N ARG A 119 19.57 9.94 -11.14
CA ARG A 119 19.62 9.24 -9.83
C ARG A 119 21.01 9.23 -9.20
N ARG A 120 22.07 9.18 -10.02
CA ARG A 120 23.46 9.21 -9.55
C ARG A 120 23.89 10.63 -9.14
N SER A 121 23.34 11.66 -9.80
CA SER A 121 23.52 13.07 -9.43
C SER A 121 22.78 13.45 -8.14
N PHE A 122 21.60 12.88 -7.89
CA PHE A 122 20.86 13.11 -6.63
C PHE A 122 21.49 12.42 -5.41
N ALA A 123 22.18 11.29 -5.60
CA ALA A 123 22.90 10.61 -4.53
C ALA A 123 24.11 11.41 -3.99
N ASN A 124 24.61 12.37 -4.76
CA ASN A 124 25.75 13.21 -4.39
C ASN A 124 25.36 14.51 -3.67
N TYR A 125 24.06 14.79 -3.49
CA TYR A 125 23.59 15.87 -2.64
C TYR A 125 23.12 15.30 -1.30
N LYS A 126 24.07 14.72 -0.55
CA LYS A 126 23.87 14.34 0.84
C LYS A 126 23.95 15.63 1.65
N THR A 127 22.83 16.32 1.83
CA THR A 127 22.72 17.33 2.88
C THR A 127 23.09 16.63 4.18
N LYS A 128 24.20 17.03 4.81
CA LYS A 128 24.53 16.67 6.18
C LYS A 128 23.28 16.96 7.02
N MET A 129 22.59 15.92 7.48
CA MET A 129 21.67 16.09 8.60
C MET A 129 22.55 16.37 9.82
N THR A 130 22.81 17.64 10.07
CA THR A 130 23.19 18.11 11.39
C THR A 130 21.99 17.87 12.29
N SER A 131 22.03 16.78 13.03
CA SER A 131 21.22 16.66 14.24
C SER A 131 21.58 17.85 15.14
N LEU A 132 20.68 18.82 15.26
CA LEU A 132 20.79 19.85 16.28
C LEU A 132 20.67 19.15 17.64
N ARG A 133 21.83 18.87 18.26
CA ARG A 133 21.90 18.47 19.67
C ARG A 133 21.68 19.72 20.51
N ARG A 134 20.86 19.61 21.55
CA ARG A 134 20.84 20.61 22.63
C ARG A 134 22.16 20.53 23.42
N PRO A 135 22.65 21.63 24.01
CA PRO A 135 23.92 21.66 24.72
C PRO A 135 24.04 20.71 25.92
N ASP A 136 22.92 20.20 26.43
CA ASP A 136 22.81 19.40 27.66
C ASP A 136 22.66 17.88 27.40
N GLY A 137 22.62 17.44 26.14
CA GLY A 137 22.65 16.01 25.79
C GLY A 137 21.40 15.19 26.15
N THR A 138 20.33 15.81 26.65
CA THR A 138 19.09 15.10 26.98
C THR A 138 18.15 14.99 25.78
N VAL A 139 17.55 13.81 25.60
CA VAL A 139 16.42 13.58 24.68
C VAL A 139 15.17 13.47 25.55
N THR A 140 14.58 14.60 25.92
CA THR A 140 13.21 14.60 26.45
C THR A 140 12.25 14.44 25.29
N ALA A 141 11.65 13.26 25.13
CA ALA A 141 10.35 13.17 24.50
C ALA A 141 9.40 14.03 25.36
N SER A 142 8.92 15.14 24.81
CA SER A 142 8.01 16.05 25.52
C SER A 142 6.77 15.26 25.94
N ARG A 143 6.71 14.89 27.21
CA ARG A 143 5.54 14.36 27.90
C ARG A 143 4.49 15.47 27.98
N GLY A 144 3.54 15.45 27.07
CA GLY A 144 2.25 16.08 27.26
C GLY A 144 1.28 15.04 27.80
N GLN A 145 0.75 15.24 28.99
CA GLN A 145 -0.39 14.51 29.50
C GLN A 145 -1.60 14.99 28.68
N TRP A 146 -1.91 14.30 27.58
CA TRP A 146 -2.98 14.71 26.67
C TRP A 146 -4.34 14.47 27.34
N ARG A 147 -4.89 15.51 27.96
CA ARG A 147 -6.33 15.58 28.20
C ARG A 147 -7.00 15.80 26.85
N TRP A 148 -8.11 15.09 26.61
CA TRP A 148 -8.96 15.24 25.42
C TRP A 148 -9.60 16.64 25.37
N GLN A 149 -8.81 17.66 25.04
CA GLN A 149 -9.29 19.03 24.80
C GLN A 149 -8.67 19.55 23.51
N ASP A 150 -9.48 19.61 22.46
CA ASP A 150 -9.83 20.83 21.71
C ASP A 150 -10.37 20.49 20.31
N GLU A 151 -11.21 21.40 19.80
CA GLU A 151 -11.84 21.45 18.47
C GLU A 151 -10.81 21.44 17.33
N TYR A 152 -10.04 20.36 17.20
CA TYR A 152 -9.22 20.15 16.01
C TYR A 152 -10.16 19.88 14.83
N ILE A 153 -10.34 20.91 13.99
CA ILE A 153 -10.97 20.78 12.69
C ILE A 153 -9.88 20.45 11.68
N ALA A 154 -9.96 19.27 11.11
CA ALA A 154 -9.09 18.78 10.06
C ALA A 154 -9.18 19.73 8.87
N LEU A 155 -8.02 20.22 8.47
CA LEU A 155 -7.89 21.07 7.29
C LEU A 155 -8.50 20.38 6.07
N SER A 156 -9.04 21.17 5.14
CA SER A 156 -9.55 20.66 3.88
C SER A 156 -8.50 19.83 3.14
N VAL A 157 -8.95 18.79 2.46
CA VAL A 157 -8.09 17.89 1.69
C VAL A 157 -7.68 18.57 0.40
N LEU A 158 -6.36 18.70 0.20
CA LEU A 158 -5.86 19.35 -1.00
C LEU A 158 -5.84 18.36 -2.19
N PRO A 159 -6.13 18.81 -3.42
CA PRO A 159 -5.99 17.99 -4.62
C PRO A 159 -4.58 17.39 -4.79
N SER A 160 -3.55 18.08 -4.29
CA SER A 160 -2.16 17.60 -4.29
C SER A 160 -1.94 16.40 -3.37
N GLU A 161 -2.63 16.35 -2.21
CA GLU A 161 -2.58 15.21 -1.29
C GLU A 161 -3.17 13.96 -1.93
N ILE A 162 -4.29 14.12 -2.64
CA ILE A 162 -4.97 13.04 -3.36
C ILE A 162 -4.10 12.53 -4.50
N ARG A 163 -3.55 13.45 -5.31
CA ARG A 163 -2.63 13.06 -6.39
C ARG A 163 -1.44 12.28 -5.84
N ARG A 164 -0.87 12.72 -4.72
CA ARG A 164 0.24 12.04 -4.04
C ARG A 164 -0.18 10.65 -3.54
N ALA A 165 -1.36 10.55 -2.92
CA ALA A 165 -1.92 9.29 -2.45
C ALA A 165 -2.12 8.29 -3.60
N ILE A 166 -2.81 8.68 -4.67
CA ILE A 166 -3.06 7.85 -5.85
C ILE A 166 -1.76 7.41 -6.52
N THR A 167 -0.80 8.32 -6.69
CA THR A 167 0.48 7.99 -7.34
C THR A 167 1.27 6.95 -6.54
N SER A 168 1.15 6.97 -5.21
CA SER A 168 1.83 6.04 -4.30
C SER A 168 1.28 4.61 -4.32
N ILE A 169 0.04 4.41 -4.79
CA ILE A 169 -0.59 3.09 -4.90
C ILE A 169 0.20 2.26 -5.93
N LYS A 170 0.49 0.99 -5.63
CA LYS A 170 1.21 0.12 -6.56
C LYS A 170 0.31 -0.23 -7.76
N ASN A 171 0.89 -0.27 -8.95
CA ASN A 171 0.22 -0.81 -10.12
C ASN A 171 0.06 -2.34 -9.99
N CYS A 172 -0.90 -2.89 -10.73
CA CYS A 172 -1.17 -4.31 -10.89
C CYS A 172 -1.58 -4.99 -9.58
N THR A 173 -2.18 -4.25 -8.65
CA THR A 173 -2.84 -4.84 -7.49
C THR A 173 -4.27 -5.24 -7.84
N ALA A 174 -4.78 -6.28 -7.20
CA ALA A 174 -6.14 -6.75 -7.42
C ALA A 174 -7.18 -5.67 -7.07
N PRO A 175 -8.24 -5.53 -7.89
CA PRO A 175 -9.32 -4.57 -7.65
C PRO A 175 -10.12 -4.94 -6.39
N GLY A 176 -10.77 -3.94 -5.79
CA GLY A 176 -11.69 -4.14 -4.67
C GLY A 176 -13.06 -4.68 -5.12
N PRO A 177 -14.08 -4.61 -4.25
CA PRO A 177 -15.46 -4.95 -4.57
C PRO A 177 -16.02 -4.15 -5.76
N ASP A 178 -15.52 -2.94 -5.93
CA ASP A 178 -15.80 -2.00 -7.02
C ASP A 178 -15.17 -2.40 -8.36
N ARG A 179 -14.40 -3.49 -8.44
CA ARG A 179 -13.83 -4.01 -9.71
C ARG A 179 -12.93 -3.04 -10.48
N MET A 180 -12.62 -1.87 -9.93
CA MET A 180 -11.73 -0.88 -10.53
C MET A 180 -10.26 -1.14 -10.20
N LYS A 181 -9.40 -0.99 -11.21
CA LYS A 181 -7.95 -1.16 -11.06
C LYS A 181 -7.28 0.17 -10.66
N PRO A 182 -6.18 0.13 -9.88
CA PRO A 182 -5.44 1.34 -9.53
C PRO A 182 -4.92 2.15 -10.74
N GLU A 183 -4.68 1.48 -11.86
CA GLU A 183 -4.28 2.13 -13.11
C GLU A 183 -5.32 3.15 -13.58
N HIS A 184 -6.61 2.85 -13.41
CA HIS A 184 -7.71 3.75 -13.79
C HIS A 184 -7.65 5.03 -12.96
N LEU A 185 -7.35 4.93 -11.66
CA LEU A 185 -7.15 6.09 -10.81
C LEU A 185 -5.96 6.94 -11.20
N LYS A 186 -4.87 6.36 -11.69
CA LYS A 186 -3.68 7.14 -12.09
C LYS A 186 -3.90 7.94 -13.36
N SER A 187 -4.90 7.59 -14.14
CA SER A 187 -5.28 8.30 -15.36
C SER A 187 -6.38 9.35 -15.15
N ILE A 188 -6.92 9.54 -13.94
CA ILE A 188 -8.02 10.49 -13.71
C ILE A 188 -7.60 11.95 -13.97
N PRO A 189 -8.48 12.78 -14.53
CA PRO A 189 -8.20 14.17 -14.86
C PRO A 189 -8.16 15.01 -13.57
N PRO A 190 -7.55 16.21 -13.63
CA PRO A 190 -7.52 17.13 -12.50
C PRO A 190 -8.89 17.45 -11.89
N VAL A 191 -9.95 17.46 -12.71
CA VAL A 191 -11.32 17.72 -12.27
C VAL A 191 -11.79 16.66 -11.26
N ILE A 192 -11.61 15.37 -11.56
CA ILE A 192 -11.92 14.27 -10.60
C ILE A 192 -11.11 14.42 -9.31
N ILE A 193 -9.84 14.80 -9.43
CA ILE A 193 -8.97 14.97 -8.25
C ILE A 193 -9.50 16.10 -7.35
N LYS A 194 -10.01 17.19 -7.95
CA LYS A 194 -10.65 18.27 -7.18
C LYS A 194 -11.91 17.79 -6.49
N THR A 195 -12.76 17.01 -7.16
CA THR A 195 -13.98 16.57 -6.49
C THR A 195 -13.72 15.51 -5.42
N LEU A 196 -12.77 14.61 -5.63
CA LEU A 196 -12.32 13.71 -4.55
C LEU A 196 -11.81 14.51 -3.34
N ALA A 197 -11.19 15.68 -3.55
CA ALA A 197 -10.77 16.58 -2.47
C ALA A 197 -11.96 17.18 -1.73
N ARG A 198 -12.98 17.63 -2.45
CA ARG A 198 -14.26 18.09 -1.85
C ARG A 198 -14.91 16.97 -1.03
N LEU A 199 -15.09 15.79 -1.62
CA LEU A 199 -15.68 14.62 -0.96
C LEU A 199 -14.89 14.18 0.27
N PHE A 200 -13.57 14.05 0.18
CA PHE A 200 -12.76 13.63 1.32
C PHE A 200 -12.75 14.69 2.43
N THR A 201 -12.88 15.97 2.09
CA THR A 201 -13.06 17.03 3.09
C THR A 201 -14.41 16.88 3.79
N TRP A 202 -15.47 16.62 3.02
CA TRP A 202 -16.81 16.40 3.56
C TRP A 202 -16.89 15.16 4.47
N TYR A 203 -16.27 14.04 4.06
CA TYR A 203 -16.21 12.83 4.88
C TYR A 203 -15.50 13.06 6.20
N LEU A 204 -14.39 13.84 6.16
CA LEU A 204 -13.69 14.23 7.37
C LEU A 204 -14.53 15.14 8.26
N SER A 205 -15.21 16.16 7.70
CA SER A 205 -16.02 17.09 8.50
C SER A 205 -17.18 16.39 9.21
N GLU A 206 -17.89 15.51 8.50
CA GLU A 206 -19.02 14.75 9.06
C GLU A 206 -18.56 13.54 9.89
N CYS A 207 -17.28 13.16 9.82
CA CYS A 207 -16.77 11.90 10.34
C CYS A 207 -17.57 10.69 9.85
N LYS A 208 -18.01 10.71 8.59
CA LYS A 208 -18.80 9.66 7.94
C LYS A 208 -18.19 9.27 6.61
N VAL A 209 -18.33 8.01 6.24
CA VAL A 209 -17.87 7.47 4.95
C VAL A 209 -19.01 6.72 4.27
N PRO A 210 -18.92 6.49 2.95
CA PRO A 210 -19.88 5.65 2.26
C PRO A 210 -20.01 4.27 2.91
N THR A 211 -21.23 3.80 3.14
CA THR A 211 -21.55 2.51 3.76
C THR A 211 -20.93 1.34 2.99
N SER A 212 -20.80 1.49 1.67
CA SER A 212 -20.12 0.53 0.80
C SER A 212 -18.65 0.27 1.20
N TRP A 213 -17.97 1.21 1.88
CA TRP A 213 -16.60 1.03 2.36
C TRP A 213 -16.52 0.11 3.59
N GLY A 214 -17.64 -0.14 4.25
CA GLY A 214 -17.78 -1.15 5.32
C GLY A 214 -17.70 -2.59 4.81
N THR A 215 -17.67 -2.81 3.49
CA THR A 215 -17.51 -4.14 2.89
C THR A 215 -16.23 -4.23 2.05
N SER A 216 -15.44 -5.28 2.26
CA SER A 216 -14.25 -5.58 1.45
C SER A 216 -14.31 -6.94 0.77
N LYS A 217 -13.35 -7.21 -0.12
CA LYS A 217 -13.11 -8.54 -0.67
C LYS A 217 -11.81 -9.09 -0.11
N THR A 218 -11.83 -10.24 0.55
CA THR A 218 -10.61 -10.89 1.04
C THR A 218 -10.17 -12.01 0.10
N VAL A 219 -8.89 -11.98 -0.27
CA VAL A 219 -8.23 -13.05 -1.04
C VAL A 219 -7.24 -13.77 -0.13
N LEU A 220 -7.31 -15.10 -0.13
CA LEU A 220 -6.40 -15.93 0.63
C LEU A 220 -5.12 -16.20 -0.17
N LEU A 221 -3.97 -15.82 0.36
CA LEU A 221 -2.67 -16.11 -0.23
C LEU A 221 -1.97 -17.22 0.56
N TYR A 222 -1.71 -18.34 -0.10
CA TYR A 222 -0.98 -19.44 0.50
C TYR A 222 0.42 -19.00 0.96
N LYS A 223 0.77 -19.28 2.23
CA LYS A 223 2.05 -18.89 2.85
C LYS A 223 3.04 -20.05 2.85
N LYS A 224 2.73 -21.14 3.55
CA LYS A 224 3.58 -22.34 3.76
C LYS A 224 2.79 -23.41 4.52
N GLY A 225 3.25 -24.66 4.51
CA GLY A 225 2.69 -25.73 5.34
C GLY A 225 1.79 -26.67 4.54
N ASP A 226 0.71 -27.11 5.15
CA ASP A 226 -0.33 -27.89 4.49
C ASP A 226 -1.30 -26.95 3.73
N PRO A 227 -1.48 -27.10 2.40
CA PRO A 227 -2.48 -26.35 1.63
C PRO A 227 -3.93 -26.57 2.06
N ASP A 228 -4.24 -27.65 2.77
CA ASP A 228 -5.62 -27.92 3.21
C ASP A 228 -5.96 -27.22 4.55
N ASP A 229 -4.95 -26.75 5.28
CA ASP A 229 -5.12 -25.95 6.49
C ASP A 229 -5.27 -24.45 6.16
N ILE A 230 -6.46 -23.91 6.40
CA ILE A 230 -6.75 -22.48 6.21
C ILE A 230 -5.84 -21.55 7.05
N GLY A 231 -5.29 -22.05 8.16
CA GLY A 231 -4.31 -21.37 8.99
C GLY A 231 -3.02 -21.00 8.26
N ASN A 232 -2.71 -21.73 7.18
CA ASN A 232 -1.53 -21.53 6.33
C ASN A 232 -1.73 -20.49 5.23
N TYR A 233 -2.90 -19.87 5.16
CA TYR A 233 -3.20 -18.79 4.24
C TYR A 233 -3.15 -17.43 4.94
N ARG A 234 -2.72 -16.42 4.20
CA ARG A 234 -2.74 -15.02 4.60
C ARG A 234 -3.97 -14.35 3.98
N PRO A 235 -4.92 -13.83 4.77
CA PRO A 235 -5.99 -13.02 4.23
C PRO A 235 -5.43 -11.68 3.76
N ILE A 236 -5.73 -11.30 2.51
CA ILE A 236 -5.45 -9.96 1.98
C ILE A 236 -6.78 -9.28 1.68
N CYS A 237 -7.07 -8.24 2.46
CA CYS A 237 -8.20 -7.36 2.30
C CYS A 237 -8.00 -6.42 1.10
N LEU A 238 -8.88 -6.53 0.12
CA LEU A 238 -8.98 -5.65 -1.03
C LEU A 238 -10.10 -4.65 -0.76
N LEU A 239 -9.69 -3.41 -0.45
CA LEU A 239 -10.60 -2.28 -0.27
C LEU A 239 -11.04 -1.67 -1.59
N SER A 240 -12.13 -0.90 -1.55
CA SER A 240 -12.55 -0.01 -2.63
C SER A 240 -11.37 0.85 -3.12
N VAL A 241 -11.31 1.06 -4.43
CA VAL A 241 -10.28 1.83 -5.12
C VAL A 241 -10.21 3.25 -4.59
N ILE A 242 -11.33 3.84 -4.14
CA ILE A 242 -11.43 5.20 -3.57
C ILE A 242 -11.17 5.22 -2.06
N CYS A 243 -11.54 4.16 -1.35
CA CYS A 243 -11.23 4.03 0.08
C CYS A 243 -9.69 4.02 0.33
N ARG A 244 -8.92 3.34 -0.53
CA ARG A 244 -7.44 3.26 -0.39
C ARG A 244 -6.72 4.62 -0.43
N PRO A 245 -6.98 5.54 -1.39
CA PRO A 245 -6.38 6.86 -1.37
C PRO A 245 -6.89 7.70 -0.20
N PHE A 246 -8.14 7.52 0.26
CA PHE A 246 -8.65 8.20 1.45
C PHE A 246 -7.86 7.83 2.71
N THR A 247 -7.74 6.54 3.04
CA THR A 247 -6.97 6.07 4.20
C THR A 247 -5.49 6.44 4.07
N ARG A 248 -4.97 6.52 2.85
CA ARG A 248 -3.61 7.00 2.57
C ARG A 248 -3.45 8.51 2.83
N VAL A 249 -4.44 9.33 2.52
CA VAL A 249 -4.41 10.77 2.86
C VAL A 249 -4.36 10.94 4.36
N ILE A 250 -5.23 10.25 5.11
CA ILE A 250 -5.23 10.27 6.59
C ILE A 250 -3.85 9.85 7.12
N LEU A 251 -3.32 8.71 6.64
CA LEU A 251 -2.00 8.23 7.03
C LEU A 251 -0.89 9.24 6.76
N ASN A 252 -0.92 9.96 5.64
CA ASN A 252 0.11 10.97 5.34
C ASN A 252 0.04 12.16 6.31
N ARG A 253 -1.15 12.49 6.84
CA ARG A 253 -1.36 13.59 7.78
C ARG A 253 -0.94 13.21 9.20
N ILE A 254 -1.33 12.02 9.68
CA ILE A 254 -1.02 11.56 11.04
C ILE A 254 0.30 10.79 11.14
N GLY A 255 0.90 10.41 10.00
CA GLY A 255 2.04 9.50 9.96
C GLY A 255 3.27 10.01 10.71
N ARG A 256 3.48 11.33 10.76
CA ARG A 256 4.56 11.93 11.55
C ARG A 256 4.34 11.72 13.05
N ILE A 257 3.12 11.97 13.55
CA ILE A 257 2.75 11.76 14.96
C ILE A 257 2.99 10.29 15.33
N LEU A 258 2.53 9.37 14.49
CA LEU A 258 2.74 7.93 14.70
C LEU A 258 4.20 7.49 14.58
N ASP A 259 5.03 8.18 13.81
CA ASP A 259 6.47 7.87 13.71
C ASP A 259 7.26 8.41 14.91
N GLU A 260 6.89 9.58 15.41
CA GLU A 260 7.48 10.21 16.61
C GLU A 260 7.04 9.49 17.89
N GLY A 261 5.84 8.90 17.90
CA GLY A 261 5.34 8.06 19.00
C GLY A 261 6.01 6.69 19.12
N GLN A 262 6.95 6.33 18.25
CA GLN A 262 7.58 5.00 18.26
C GLN A 262 9.03 5.09 18.76
N PRO A 263 9.47 4.19 19.66
CA PRO A 263 10.82 4.22 20.22
C PRO A 263 11.82 3.62 19.23
N CYS A 264 13.13 3.82 19.41
CA CYS A 264 14.12 3.46 18.39
C CYS A 264 14.25 1.93 18.18
N GLU A 265 13.84 1.14 19.16
CA GLU A 265 13.78 -0.32 19.15
C GLU A 265 12.75 -0.86 18.16
N GLN A 266 11.76 -0.06 17.76
CA GLN A 266 10.81 -0.42 16.70
C GLN A 266 11.37 -0.02 15.34
N ALA A 267 11.79 -1.00 14.53
CA ALA A 267 12.23 -0.76 13.15
C ALA A 267 11.15 -1.08 12.10
N GLY A 268 10.13 -1.85 12.46
CA GLY A 268 9.05 -2.26 11.54
C GLY A 268 8.18 -1.08 11.08
N PHE A 269 7.91 -1.00 9.77
CA PHE A 269 7.02 0.00 9.16
C PHE A 269 7.39 1.47 9.39
N ARG A 270 8.66 1.74 9.67
CA ARG A 270 9.16 3.10 9.89
C ARG A 270 10.17 3.50 8.82
N ARG A 271 10.14 4.77 8.47
CA ARG A 271 11.07 5.32 7.47
C ARG A 271 12.42 5.54 8.13
N GLY A 272 13.49 5.07 7.50
CA GLY A 272 14.86 5.26 7.99
C GLY A 272 15.32 4.23 9.01
N PHE A 273 14.51 3.22 9.31
CA PHE A 273 14.88 2.08 10.14
C PHE A 273 14.92 0.80 9.31
N SER A 274 15.84 -0.11 9.63
CA SER A 274 16.06 -1.35 8.88
C SER A 274 16.27 -2.55 9.80
N THR A 275 15.95 -3.75 9.32
CA THR A 275 16.35 -5.00 9.98
C THR A 275 17.86 -5.13 10.10
N ILE A 276 18.61 -4.47 9.20
CA ILE A 276 20.08 -4.48 9.23
C ILE A 276 20.59 -3.84 10.52
N ASP A 277 19.94 -2.78 10.99
CA ASP A 277 20.34 -2.08 12.22
C ASP A 277 20.21 -3.05 13.42
N HIS A 278 19.10 -3.77 13.50
CA HIS A 278 18.88 -4.78 14.55
C HIS A 278 19.85 -5.96 14.46
N ILE A 279 20.14 -6.46 13.25
CA ILE A 279 21.12 -7.54 13.05
C ILE A 279 22.50 -7.08 13.53
N HIS A 280 22.89 -5.84 13.21
CA HIS A 280 24.16 -5.28 13.66
C HIS A 280 24.21 -5.16 15.18
N THR A 281 23.16 -4.63 15.82
CA THR A 281 23.06 -4.55 17.28
C THR A 281 23.18 -5.94 17.93
N LEU A 282 22.42 -6.93 17.46
CA LEU A 282 22.46 -8.30 17.98
C LEU A 282 23.84 -8.94 17.79
N THR A 283 24.45 -8.76 16.62
CA THR A 283 25.80 -9.27 16.34
C THR A 283 26.81 -8.68 17.32
N ARG A 284 26.74 -7.36 17.55
CA ARG A 284 27.65 -6.68 18.47
C ARG A 284 27.47 -7.15 19.92
N LEU A 285 26.23 -7.34 20.38
CA LEU A 285 25.96 -7.88 21.71
C LEU A 285 26.57 -9.29 21.87
N ILE A 286 26.40 -10.16 20.89
CA ILE A 286 26.96 -11.53 20.92
C ILE A 286 28.49 -11.50 20.97
N GLU A 287 29.14 -10.65 20.18
CA GLU A 287 30.59 -10.50 20.16
C GLU A 287 31.13 -10.03 21.52
N VAL A 288 30.57 -8.95 22.05
CA VAL A 288 31.00 -8.36 23.34
C VAL A 288 30.76 -9.34 24.48
N SER A 289 29.58 -9.98 24.55
CA SER A 289 29.31 -10.98 25.58
C SER A 289 30.27 -12.15 25.54
N ARG A 290 30.71 -12.59 24.36
CA ARG A 290 31.73 -13.64 24.21
C ARG A 290 33.11 -13.17 24.65
N GLU A 291 33.51 -11.97 24.25
CA GLU A 291 34.81 -11.37 24.59
C GLU A 291 34.99 -11.22 26.10
N TYR A 292 33.98 -10.66 26.78
CA TYR A 292 34.01 -10.42 28.22
C TYR A 292 33.46 -11.59 29.06
N LYS A 293 33.14 -12.73 28.43
CA LYS A 293 32.58 -13.93 29.09
C LYS A 293 31.33 -13.62 29.93
N MET A 294 30.50 -12.69 29.46
CA MET A 294 29.23 -12.35 30.11
C MET A 294 28.12 -13.25 29.60
N PRO A 295 27.24 -13.78 30.49
CA PRO A 295 26.08 -14.54 30.05
C PRO A 295 25.11 -13.64 29.27
N LEU A 296 24.74 -14.06 28.06
CA LEU A 296 23.75 -13.40 27.22
C LEU A 296 22.67 -14.40 26.82
N CYS A 297 21.42 -14.07 27.13
CA CYS A 297 20.25 -14.82 26.67
C CYS A 297 19.48 -13.98 25.64
N LEU A 298 19.19 -14.57 24.48
CA LEU A 298 18.37 -13.95 23.44
C LEU A 298 17.07 -14.73 23.30
N THR A 299 15.93 -14.05 23.44
CA THR A 299 14.60 -14.65 23.29
C THR A 299 13.91 -14.06 22.07
N PHE A 300 13.48 -14.93 21.16
CA PHE A 300 12.79 -14.55 19.93
C PHE A 300 11.29 -14.84 20.05
N ILE A 301 10.48 -13.77 20.03
CA ILE A 301 9.03 -13.84 20.19
C ILE A 301 8.37 -13.50 18.85
N ASP A 302 7.65 -14.46 18.25
CA ASP A 302 6.86 -14.25 17.04
C ASP A 302 5.36 -14.21 17.39
N LEU A 303 4.72 -13.06 17.14
CA LEU A 303 3.30 -12.88 17.40
C LEU A 303 2.47 -13.57 16.32
N LYS A 304 1.72 -14.61 16.72
CA LYS A 304 0.86 -15.36 15.80
C LYS A 304 -0.24 -14.45 15.24
N LYS A 305 -0.22 -14.26 13.90
CA LYS A 305 -1.25 -13.52 13.15
C LYS A 305 -1.51 -12.10 13.68
N ALA A 306 -0.45 -11.35 14.00
CA ALA A 306 -0.52 -10.03 14.61
C ALA A 306 -1.60 -9.09 14.00
N PHE A 307 -1.71 -9.00 12.67
CA PHE A 307 -2.75 -8.18 12.04
C PHE A 307 -4.17 -8.67 12.27
N ASP A 308 -4.40 -9.98 12.33
CA ASP A 308 -5.73 -10.56 12.52
C ASP A 308 -6.14 -10.57 14.00
N THR A 309 -5.18 -10.44 14.92
CA THR A 309 -5.40 -10.57 16.37
C THR A 309 -5.43 -9.27 17.14
N VAL A 310 -4.99 -8.15 16.56
CA VAL A 310 -5.10 -6.84 17.22
C VAL A 310 -6.57 -6.49 17.41
N GLU A 311 -6.93 -6.12 18.63
CA GLU A 311 -8.27 -5.64 18.95
C GLU A 311 -8.44 -4.21 18.39
N THR A 312 -9.55 -3.97 17.71
CA THR A 312 -9.75 -2.74 16.94
C THR A 312 -9.80 -1.53 17.85
N GLU A 313 -10.51 -1.63 18.98
CA GLU A 313 -10.62 -0.53 19.94
C GLU A 313 -9.28 -0.21 20.58
N ALA A 314 -8.48 -1.22 20.96
CA ALA A 314 -7.13 -1.02 21.45
C ALA A 314 -6.24 -0.28 20.44
N ALA A 315 -6.38 -0.57 19.13
CA ALA A 315 -5.67 0.17 18.10
C ALA A 315 -6.14 1.62 17.96
N ILE A 316 -7.44 1.88 18.14
CA ILE A 316 -8.03 3.22 18.09
C ILE A 316 -7.66 4.03 19.34
N GLU A 317 -7.66 3.43 20.52
CA GLU A 317 -7.25 4.02 21.79
C GLU A 317 -5.76 4.39 21.78
N ALA A 318 -4.91 3.50 21.26
CA ALA A 318 -3.49 3.76 21.10
C ALA A 318 -3.17 4.99 20.23
N LEU A 319 -4.05 5.35 19.28
CA LEU A 319 -3.91 6.60 18.52
C LEU A 319 -4.13 7.83 19.41
N GLY A 320 -5.12 7.77 20.30
CA GLY A 320 -5.38 8.81 21.30
C GLY A 320 -4.18 9.01 22.23
N ASN A 321 -3.65 7.90 22.75
CA ASN A 321 -2.47 7.91 23.63
C ASN A 321 -1.20 8.45 22.95
N GLN A 322 -1.15 8.44 21.61
CA GLN A 322 -0.05 9.02 20.82
C GLN A 322 -0.31 10.46 20.36
N GLY A 323 -1.44 11.08 20.76
CA GLY A 323 -1.76 12.46 20.44
C GLY A 323 -2.31 12.67 19.02
N VAL A 324 -2.90 11.63 18.41
CA VAL A 324 -3.61 11.79 17.13
C VAL A 324 -4.88 12.60 17.36
N PRO A 325 -5.19 13.62 16.52
CA PRO A 325 -6.40 14.40 16.70
C PRO A 325 -7.69 13.57 16.65
N THR A 326 -8.65 13.90 17.53
CA THR A 326 -9.90 13.15 17.75
C THR A 326 -10.72 12.94 16.47
N GLN A 327 -10.73 13.90 15.55
CA GLN A 327 -11.47 13.76 14.29
C GLN A 327 -10.94 12.60 13.42
N TYR A 328 -9.61 12.40 13.35
CA TYR A 328 -9.05 11.26 12.63
C TYR A 328 -9.33 9.95 13.36
N ILE A 329 -9.34 9.96 14.70
CA ILE A 329 -9.70 8.80 15.51
C ILE A 329 -11.16 8.40 15.26
N ARG A 330 -12.10 9.36 15.30
CA ARG A 330 -13.51 9.15 14.95
C ARG A 330 -13.66 8.62 13.53
N MET A 331 -12.92 9.18 12.58
CA MET A 331 -13.00 8.71 11.20
C MET A 331 -12.46 7.30 11.01
N LEU A 332 -11.38 6.93 11.70
CA LEU A 332 -10.86 5.57 11.67
C LEU A 332 -11.77 4.59 12.41
N ARG A 333 -12.41 5.01 13.50
CA ARG A 333 -13.44 4.22 14.19
C ARG A 333 -14.60 3.93 13.25
N GLU A 334 -15.16 4.95 12.59
CA GLU A 334 -16.23 4.80 11.59
C GLU A 334 -15.81 3.87 10.45
N LEU A 335 -14.59 4.01 9.94
CA LEU A 335 -14.09 3.12 8.89
C LEU A 335 -14.05 1.67 9.37
N TYR A 336 -13.63 1.40 10.60
CA TYR A 336 -13.46 0.03 11.11
C TYR A 336 -14.70 -0.54 11.78
N ASP A 337 -15.72 0.28 12.04
CA ASP A 337 -16.97 -0.17 12.63
C ASP A 337 -17.74 -1.11 11.69
N SER A 338 -18.35 -2.14 12.27
CA SER A 338 -19.23 -3.09 11.57
C SER A 338 -18.68 -3.63 10.24
N PHE A 339 -17.36 -3.83 10.16
CA PHE A 339 -16.68 -4.20 8.92
C PHE A 339 -16.95 -5.65 8.51
N THR A 340 -17.42 -5.83 7.27
CA THR A 340 -17.61 -7.14 6.66
C THR A 340 -16.61 -7.40 5.54
N THR A 341 -16.29 -8.68 5.33
CA THR A 341 -15.46 -9.09 4.21
C THR A 341 -16.07 -10.27 3.48
N ARG A 342 -16.00 -10.23 2.16
CA ARG A 342 -16.43 -11.33 1.29
C ARG A 342 -15.23 -12.17 0.91
N ILE A 343 -15.29 -13.46 1.25
CA ILE A 343 -14.31 -14.45 0.85
C ILE A 343 -15.01 -15.35 -0.16
N SER A 344 -14.38 -15.58 -1.31
CA SER A 344 -14.90 -16.51 -2.30
C SER A 344 -13.95 -17.71 -2.43
N PRO A 345 -14.07 -18.71 -1.55
CA PRO A 345 -13.45 -20.00 -1.78
C PRO A 345 -14.17 -20.65 -2.98
N PHE A 346 -13.48 -20.75 -4.12
CA PHE A 346 -14.01 -21.33 -5.35
C PHE A 346 -15.24 -20.58 -5.88
N PHE A 347 -16.42 -21.24 -5.93
CA PHE A 347 -17.65 -20.71 -6.54
C PHE A 347 -18.68 -20.19 -5.54
N LYS A 348 -18.44 -20.30 -4.22
CA LYS A 348 -19.38 -19.85 -3.19
C LYS A 348 -18.83 -18.61 -2.50
N GLU A 349 -19.63 -17.55 -2.40
CA GLU A 349 -19.28 -16.36 -1.64
C GLU A 349 -19.72 -16.53 -0.18
N VAL A 350 -18.81 -16.22 0.75
CA VAL A 350 -19.06 -16.24 2.19
C VAL A 350 -18.82 -14.82 2.71
N ILE A 351 -19.81 -14.28 3.42
CA ILE A 351 -19.72 -12.99 4.09
C ILE A 351 -19.30 -13.24 5.54
N VAL A 352 -18.20 -12.61 5.95
CA VAL A 352 -17.65 -12.73 7.30
C VAL A 352 -17.70 -11.36 7.96
N ASN A 353 -18.29 -11.30 9.15
CA ASN A 353 -18.21 -10.12 10.01
C ASN A 353 -16.85 -10.12 10.75
N VAL A 354 -16.05 -9.09 10.53
CA VAL A 354 -14.70 -8.97 11.07
C VAL A 354 -14.78 -8.28 12.44
N LYS A 355 -14.70 -9.07 13.50
CA LYS A 355 -14.78 -8.57 14.88
C LYS A 355 -13.44 -8.09 15.46
N ARG A 356 -12.32 -8.47 14.82
CA ARG A 356 -10.96 -8.23 15.32
C ARG A 356 -10.01 -8.18 14.14
N GLY A 357 -8.93 -7.43 14.33
CA GLY A 357 -7.83 -7.31 13.39
C GLY A 357 -7.91 -6.04 12.57
N VAL A 358 -6.75 -5.65 12.05
CA VAL A 358 -6.63 -4.55 11.10
C VAL A 358 -6.65 -5.06 9.66
N ARG A 359 -7.11 -4.23 8.73
CA ARG A 359 -7.30 -4.59 7.31
C ARG A 359 -5.98 -4.91 6.60
N GLN A 360 -5.59 -6.18 6.56
CA GLN A 360 -4.34 -6.61 5.93
C GLN A 360 -4.34 -6.33 4.42
N GLY A 361 -3.74 -5.23 3.98
CA GLY A 361 -3.77 -4.75 2.59
C GLY A 361 -4.08 -3.25 2.49
N ASP A 362 -4.65 -2.67 3.54
CA ASP A 362 -4.70 -1.23 3.72
C ASP A 362 -3.35 -0.69 4.20
N THR A 363 -3.07 0.53 3.80
CA THR A 363 -1.76 1.15 3.96
C THR A 363 -1.57 1.74 5.35
N ILE A 364 -2.67 2.05 6.05
CA ILE A 364 -2.65 2.55 7.42
C ILE A 364 -2.54 1.42 8.46
N SER A 365 -3.02 0.22 8.15
CA SER A 365 -3.07 -0.92 9.09
C SER A 365 -1.73 -1.29 9.72
N PRO A 366 -0.58 -1.26 9.01
CA PRO A 366 0.72 -1.46 9.64
C PRO A 366 1.04 -0.45 10.75
N LYS A 367 0.65 0.82 10.57
CA LYS A 367 0.85 1.85 11.60
C LYS A 367 -0.09 1.66 12.77
N LEU A 368 -1.35 1.29 12.54
CA LEU A 368 -2.32 0.99 13.61
C LEU A 368 -1.83 -0.16 14.48
N SER A 369 -1.34 -1.23 13.87
CA SER A 369 -0.81 -2.39 14.60
C SER A 369 0.46 -2.04 15.39
N SER A 370 1.39 -1.28 14.81
CA SER A 370 2.57 -0.79 15.54
C SER A 370 2.18 0.14 16.70
N ALA A 371 1.14 0.97 16.51
CA ALA A 371 0.65 1.87 17.56
C ALA A 371 0.08 1.08 18.75
N ALA A 372 -0.77 0.09 18.49
CA ALA A 372 -1.32 -0.80 19.52
C ALA A 372 -0.21 -1.58 20.26
N LEU A 373 0.76 -2.13 19.52
CA LEU A 373 1.88 -2.84 20.13
C LEU A 373 2.71 -1.91 21.02
N GLU A 374 2.98 -0.69 20.56
CA GLU A 374 3.71 0.29 21.35
C GLU A 374 2.97 0.68 22.62
N ASP A 375 1.65 0.84 22.54
CA ASP A 375 0.84 1.14 23.72
C ASP A 375 0.97 0.05 24.79
N ILE A 376 0.89 -1.23 24.40
CA ILE A 376 1.13 -2.36 25.31
C ILE A 376 2.55 -2.33 25.88
N MET A 377 3.56 -2.10 25.03
CA MET A 377 4.97 -2.13 25.45
C MET A 377 5.31 -1.04 26.46
N ARG A 378 4.61 0.10 26.44
CA ARG A 378 4.79 1.20 27.40
C ARG A 378 4.26 0.89 28.80
N HIS A 379 3.30 -0.03 28.92
CA HIS A 379 2.73 -0.43 30.21
C HIS A 379 3.54 -1.56 30.87
N LEU A 380 4.56 -2.09 30.20
CA LEU A 380 5.46 -3.10 30.74
C LEU A 380 6.59 -2.42 31.52
N GLU A 381 6.92 -2.96 32.68
CA GLU A 381 8.02 -2.51 33.52
C GLU A 381 9.35 -3.05 32.99
N TRP A 382 10.15 -2.17 32.38
CA TRP A 382 11.46 -2.51 31.80
C TRP A 382 12.65 -2.02 32.63
N GLU A 383 12.39 -1.38 33.77
CA GLU A 383 13.44 -0.78 34.59
C GLU A 383 14.46 -1.85 35.02
N GLU A 384 15.74 -1.56 34.80
CA GLU A 384 16.88 -2.43 35.12
C GLU A 384 16.95 -3.78 34.35
N LEU A 385 16.05 -4.04 33.41
CA LEU A 385 16.06 -5.25 32.58
C LEU A 385 16.88 -5.06 31.30
N GLY A 386 17.57 -6.12 30.87
CA GLY A 386 18.29 -6.17 29.59
C GLY A 386 19.78 -5.85 29.68
N VAL A 387 20.39 -5.50 28.55
CA VAL A 387 21.84 -5.26 28.45
C VAL A 387 22.13 -3.76 28.46
N LYS A 388 23.04 -3.32 29.33
CA LYS A 388 23.46 -1.92 29.39
C LYS A 388 24.40 -1.59 28.23
N VAL A 389 23.96 -0.72 27.32
CA VAL A 389 24.70 -0.22 26.15
C VAL A 389 24.75 1.31 26.24
N ASP A 390 25.96 1.88 26.27
CA ASP A 390 26.19 3.34 26.36
C ASP A 390 25.36 4.04 27.47
N GLY A 391 25.23 3.39 28.62
CA GLY A 391 24.50 3.91 29.77
C GLY A 391 22.98 3.71 29.75
N ARG A 392 22.41 3.09 28.71
CA ARG A 392 20.98 2.77 28.60
C ARG A 392 20.74 1.27 28.59
N PHE A 393 19.60 0.82 29.11
CA PHE A 393 19.21 -0.59 29.09
C PHE A 393 18.49 -0.95 27.79
N LEU A 394 19.13 -1.78 26.98
CA LEU A 394 18.53 -2.39 25.80
C LEU A 394 17.84 -3.70 26.21
N HIS A 395 16.51 -3.69 26.18
CA HIS A 395 15.66 -4.77 26.69
C HIS A 395 14.88 -5.49 25.58
N HIS A 396 14.58 -4.83 24.46
CA HIS A 396 13.95 -5.46 23.31
C HIS A 396 14.35 -4.82 21.98
N LEU A 397 14.17 -5.57 20.89
CA LEU A 397 14.21 -5.06 19.52
C LEU A 397 12.97 -5.59 18.80
N ARG A 398 12.24 -4.73 18.10
CA ARG A 398 10.96 -5.08 17.47
C ARG A 398 10.98 -4.85 15.97
N PHE A 399 10.60 -5.87 15.23
CA PHE A 399 10.38 -5.77 13.79
C PHE A 399 9.10 -6.49 13.41
N ALA A 400 8.27 -5.84 12.60
CA ALA A 400 7.05 -6.42 12.06
C ALA A 400 7.23 -6.70 10.57
N GLU A 401 6.98 -7.94 10.15
CA GLU A 401 7.08 -8.33 8.75
C GLU A 401 5.74 -8.11 8.01
N HIS A 402 5.72 -7.23 7.00
CA HIS A 402 4.71 -7.28 5.93
C HIS A 402 5.41 -7.44 4.59
N ARG A 403 5.63 -8.69 4.16
CA ARG A 403 6.01 -8.99 2.77
C ARG A 403 4.79 -9.38 1.94
N ALA A 404 4.30 -8.43 1.16
CA ALA A 404 3.51 -8.69 -0.04
C ALA A 404 4.46 -9.12 -1.17
N GLY A 405 4.72 -10.43 -1.28
CA GLY A 405 5.60 -11.03 -2.28
C GLY A 405 6.62 -11.95 -1.62
N GLY A 406 6.49 -13.25 -1.86
CA GLY A 406 7.30 -14.28 -1.22
C GLY A 406 8.80 -14.13 -1.49
N THR A 407 9.56 -14.19 -0.41
CA THR A 407 10.75 -15.04 -0.24
C THR A 407 11.05 -15.12 1.26
N ASN A 408 11.31 -16.33 1.75
CA ASN A 408 11.81 -16.62 3.09
C ASN A 408 13.11 -15.88 3.36
N ALA A 409 13.20 -15.19 4.48
CA ALA A 409 14.37 -15.08 5.35
C ALA A 409 14.13 -13.90 6.31
N GLY A 410 14.12 -14.21 7.61
CA GLY A 410 14.04 -13.22 8.69
C GLY A 410 13.28 -13.76 9.90
N ARG A 411 13.78 -14.83 10.52
CA ARG A 411 13.76 -14.87 11.99
C ARG A 411 14.72 -13.75 12.39
N VAL A 412 14.21 -12.65 12.94
CA VAL A 412 15.04 -11.82 13.81
C VAL A 412 14.82 -12.38 15.17
#